data_AF-A0A957DZC9-F1
#
_entry.id   AF-A0A957DZC9-F1
#
_cell.length_a   1.000
_cell.length_b   1.000
_cell.length_c   1.000
_cell.angle_alpha   90.00
_cell.angle_beta   90.00
_cell.angle_gamma   90.00
#
_symmetry.space_group_name_H-M   'P 1'
#
loop_
_entity.id
_entity.type
_entity.pdbx_description
1 polymer ?
#
loop_
_entity_poly.entity_id
_entity_poly.type
_entity_poly.pdbx_seq_one_letter_code
_entity_poly.pdbx_strand_id
1 'polypeptide(L)'
;ALGIMVAEFDETGGLDVEKANVWLKETLGDMLMIGEIKAAKLYGGLEVETTLDPNVQPFLYDHAMDGTPLLPGVMGTETFSELALTLAPGFVIADIANEQFEAPFKFYRMEPQTLYLNMFARPMEDCTLVAYGQIKSKRELAKPGLAPQEKTHFTVEVHLTQEPLDMPSAAFEPPAAEALAIPAEDIYKVYFHGPAYQVLESVQANAHSAIGLVADDMPPSMEPSHTASVMAPRLIEACFQTAGVWDIEVNGRMALPLAIGSVNTYRQMEEAESRLYAVVQVIEDGAAFNGQVVDESGNVYVTLNGYRTVALPGKVSF
;
A
#
# COMPACT_ATOMS: atom_id res chain seq x y z
N ALA A 1 -11.30 24.92 22.96
CA ALA A 1 -10.07 24.13 22.73
C ALA A 1 -9.32 24.06 24.05
N LEU A 2 -9.02 22.86 24.56
CA LEU A 2 -8.44 22.66 25.90
C LEU A 2 -6.94 23.06 26.05
N GLY A 3 -6.34 23.69 25.04
CA GLY A 3 -5.07 24.42 25.14
C GLY A 3 -3.90 23.62 25.75
N ILE A 4 -3.00 24.32 26.44
CA ILE A 4 -1.81 23.81 27.14
C ILE A 4 -2.08 22.59 28.05
N MET A 5 -3.33 22.36 28.49
CA MET A 5 -3.66 21.23 29.37
C MET A 5 -3.65 19.87 28.67
N VAL A 6 -3.59 19.83 27.33
CA VAL A 6 -3.46 18.60 26.53
C VAL A 6 -2.08 18.49 25.86
N ALA A 7 -1.21 19.48 26.05
CA ALA A 7 0.15 19.40 25.55
C ALA A 7 0.93 18.37 26.38
N GLU A 8 1.63 17.47 25.70
CA GLU A 8 2.47 16.51 26.38
C GLU A 8 3.65 17.21 27.04
N PHE A 9 4.03 16.71 28.23
CA PHE A 9 5.07 17.33 29.04
C PHE A 9 6.48 17.15 28.45
N ASP A 10 6.66 16.11 27.65
CA ASP A 10 7.93 15.72 27.04
C ASP A 10 7.76 15.64 25.52
N GLU A 11 8.71 16.19 24.77
CA GLU A 11 8.64 16.31 23.30
C GLU A 11 8.62 14.93 22.61
N THR A 12 9.24 13.91 23.23
CA THR A 12 9.29 12.53 22.72
C THR A 12 8.27 11.62 23.43
N GLY A 13 7.45 12.15 24.33
CA GLY A 13 6.57 11.37 25.20
C GLY A 13 7.33 10.60 26.31
N GLY A 14 8.59 10.97 26.57
CA GLY A 14 9.47 10.27 27.52
C GLY A 14 10.23 9.08 26.91
N LEU A 15 10.14 8.89 25.59
CA LEU A 15 10.90 7.87 24.87
C LEU A 15 12.37 8.29 24.69
N ASP A 16 13.28 7.39 25.05
CA ASP A 16 14.70 7.50 24.66
C ASP A 16 14.83 7.10 23.18
N VAL A 17 14.75 8.09 22.29
CA VAL A 17 14.73 7.87 20.84
C VAL A 17 16.00 7.23 20.31
N GLU A 18 17.16 7.50 20.92
CA GLU A 18 18.41 6.87 20.50
C GLU A 18 18.36 5.36 20.74
N LYS A 19 17.95 4.95 21.95
CA LYS A 19 17.78 3.52 22.26
C LYS A 19 16.64 2.88 21.46
N ALA A 20 15.55 3.60 21.22
CA ALA A 20 14.44 3.09 20.43
C ALA A 20 14.87 2.76 18.98
N ASN A 21 15.67 3.63 18.36
CA ASN A 21 16.17 3.42 17.01
C ASN A 21 17.25 2.33 16.92
N VAL A 22 18.06 2.14 17.97
CA VAL A 22 18.95 0.97 18.07
C VAL A 22 18.13 -0.31 18.18
N TRP A 23 17.15 -0.33 19.09
CA TRP A 23 16.27 -1.47 19.29
C TRP A 23 15.50 -1.85 18.02
N LEU A 24 14.98 -0.87 17.26
CA LEU A 24 14.27 -1.09 16.00
C LEU A 24 15.11 -1.92 15.03
N LYS A 25 16.35 -1.48 14.78
CA LYS A 25 17.29 -2.15 13.87
C LYS A 25 17.68 -3.54 14.36
N GLU A 26 17.91 -3.70 15.67
CA GLU A 26 18.33 -4.98 16.25
C GLU A 26 17.19 -6.01 16.32
N THR A 27 15.95 -5.56 16.44
CA THR A 27 14.80 -6.44 16.72
C THR A 27 13.98 -6.74 15.48
N LEU A 28 13.70 -5.72 14.65
CA LEU A 28 12.83 -5.86 13.49
C LEU A 28 13.59 -5.79 12.16
N GLY A 29 14.90 -5.51 12.21
CA GLY A 29 15.74 -5.45 11.01
C GLY A 29 15.47 -4.20 10.16
N ASP A 30 15.82 -4.30 8.88
CA ASP A 30 15.66 -3.22 7.92
C ASP A 30 14.24 -3.25 7.30
N MET A 31 13.32 -2.52 7.92
CA MET A 31 12.00 -2.20 7.37
C MET A 31 12.10 -0.97 6.47
N LEU A 32 11.79 -1.10 5.19
CA LEU A 32 12.09 -0.05 4.19
C LEU A 32 11.32 1.23 4.44
N MET A 33 10.08 1.11 4.89
CA MET A 33 9.15 2.22 5.06
C MET A 33 9.25 2.86 6.45
N ILE A 34 10.09 2.33 7.34
CA ILE A 34 10.30 2.82 8.71
C ILE A 34 11.72 3.35 8.88
N GLY A 35 11.83 4.69 8.93
CA GLY A 35 13.06 5.41 9.20
C GLY A 35 13.33 5.58 10.69
N GLU A 36 13.33 6.84 11.15
CA GLU A 36 13.67 7.17 12.54
C GLU A 36 12.43 7.34 13.41
N ILE A 37 12.38 6.62 14.54
CA ILE A 37 11.42 6.89 15.61
C ILE A 37 11.76 8.24 16.25
N LYS A 38 10.80 9.17 16.22
CA LYS A 38 10.96 10.53 16.76
C LYS A 38 10.29 10.72 18.12
N ALA A 39 9.20 9.99 18.38
CA ALA A 39 8.48 10.08 19.64
C ALA A 39 7.53 8.88 19.83
N ALA A 40 7.16 8.61 21.08
CA ALA A 40 6.02 7.77 21.42
C ALA A 40 5.16 8.53 22.44
N LYS A 41 4.20 9.28 21.92
CA LYS A 41 3.37 10.24 22.64
C LYS A 41 2.11 9.58 23.19
N LEU A 42 1.63 10.04 24.35
CA LEU A 42 0.44 9.48 25.01
C LEU A 42 -0.85 9.66 24.18
N TYR A 43 -1.02 10.85 23.58
CA TYR A 43 -2.15 11.21 22.74
C TYR A 43 -1.78 11.25 21.26
N GLY A 44 -0.49 11.42 20.96
CA GLY A 44 0.05 11.40 19.60
C GLY A 44 0.32 10.01 19.07
N GLY A 45 0.58 9.00 19.90
CA GLY A 45 1.06 7.69 19.45
C GLY A 45 2.52 7.71 19.00
N LEU A 46 2.92 6.68 18.26
CA LEU A 46 4.24 6.56 17.66
C LEU A 46 4.38 7.54 16.49
N GLU A 47 5.47 8.30 16.48
CA GLU A 47 5.86 9.20 15.38
C GLU A 47 7.16 8.72 14.76
N VAL A 48 7.16 8.50 13.44
CA VAL A 48 8.33 8.07 12.65
C VAL A 48 8.51 9.01 11.47
N GLU A 49 9.77 9.27 11.10
CA GLU A 49 10.11 9.99 9.88
C GLU A 49 10.91 9.07 8.94
N THR A 50 10.40 8.89 7.71
CA THR A 50 11.05 8.07 6.68
C THR A 50 11.32 8.93 5.46
N THR A 51 12.59 9.07 5.07
CA THR A 51 12.94 9.80 3.85
C THR A 51 13.17 8.83 2.71
N LEU A 52 12.43 9.00 1.63
CA LEU A 52 12.56 8.19 0.42
C LEU A 52 13.08 9.04 -0.74
N ASP A 53 13.93 8.44 -1.57
CA ASP A 53 14.50 9.06 -2.76
C ASP A 53 14.01 8.33 -4.02
N PRO A 54 13.30 9.00 -4.94
CA PRO A 54 12.84 8.39 -6.18
C PRO A 54 13.97 8.03 -7.15
N ASN A 55 15.21 8.49 -6.94
CA ASN A 55 16.37 8.05 -7.71
C ASN A 55 16.99 6.76 -7.16
N VAL A 56 16.56 6.31 -5.98
CA VAL A 56 17.04 5.10 -5.32
C VAL A 56 15.99 4.00 -5.38
N GLN A 57 14.74 4.32 -5.05
CA GLN A 57 13.68 3.33 -4.91
C GLN A 57 12.94 3.07 -6.24
N PRO A 58 13.01 1.85 -6.81
CA PRO A 58 12.33 1.54 -8.07
C PRO A 58 10.81 1.71 -8.00
N PHE A 59 10.17 1.37 -6.86
CA PHE A 59 8.73 1.56 -6.67
C PHE A 59 8.28 3.03 -6.75
N LEU A 60 9.20 4.00 -6.66
CA LEU A 60 8.91 5.41 -6.90
C LEU A 60 9.23 5.79 -8.35
N TYR A 61 10.42 5.45 -8.83
CA TYR A 61 10.85 5.76 -10.21
C TYR A 61 9.89 5.19 -11.26
N ASP A 62 9.46 3.94 -11.07
CA ASP A 62 8.56 3.20 -11.95
C ASP A 62 7.08 3.42 -11.63
N HIS A 63 6.75 4.38 -10.77
CA HIS A 63 5.38 4.80 -10.48
C HIS A 63 5.28 6.33 -10.60
N ALA A 64 5.39 6.82 -11.84
CA ALA A 64 5.51 8.24 -12.13
C ALA A 64 4.49 8.73 -13.17
N MET A 65 3.52 9.53 -12.71
CA MET A 65 2.52 10.13 -13.58
C MET A 65 3.03 11.45 -14.15
N ASP A 66 3.03 11.59 -15.48
CA ASP A 66 3.60 12.74 -16.20
C ASP A 66 5.03 13.09 -15.74
N GLY A 67 5.84 12.06 -15.49
CA GLY A 67 7.22 12.19 -15.00
C GLY A 67 7.36 12.66 -13.55
N THR A 68 6.27 12.75 -12.79
CA THR A 68 6.31 13.02 -11.35
C THR A 68 6.08 11.72 -10.57
N PRO A 69 7.08 11.20 -9.85
CA PRO A 69 6.89 10.04 -8.97
C PRO A 69 5.83 10.31 -7.91
N LEU A 70 5.00 9.30 -7.69
CA LEU A 70 3.97 9.27 -6.67
C LEU A 70 4.25 8.08 -5.75
N LEU A 71 4.02 8.21 -4.45
CA LEU A 71 4.01 7.04 -3.58
C LEU A 71 2.87 6.09 -4.03
N PRO A 72 3.16 4.84 -4.45
CA PRO A 72 2.13 3.88 -4.80
C PRO A 72 1.18 3.63 -3.63
N GLY A 73 -0.10 3.43 -3.92
CA GLY A 73 -1.12 3.14 -2.90
C GLY A 73 -0.70 1.97 -1.99
N VAL A 74 -0.25 0.89 -2.61
CA VAL A 74 0.20 -0.34 -1.96
C VAL A 74 1.44 -0.17 -1.08
N MET A 75 2.28 0.83 -1.35
CA MET A 75 3.40 1.17 -0.47
C MET A 75 2.95 2.00 0.74
N GLY A 76 1.82 2.72 0.63
CA GLY A 76 1.13 3.28 1.78
C GLY A 76 0.62 2.18 2.72
N THR A 77 -0.04 1.16 2.16
CA THR A 77 -0.48 -0.05 2.89
C THR A 77 0.68 -0.75 3.59
N GLU A 78 1.82 -0.93 2.89
CA GLU A 78 3.05 -1.49 3.45
C GLU A 78 3.59 -0.64 4.61
N THR A 79 3.66 0.68 4.43
CA THR A 79 4.12 1.62 5.46
C THR A 79 3.32 1.48 6.75
N PHE A 80 2.00 1.38 6.64
CA PHE A 80 1.15 1.22 7.82
C PHE A 80 1.35 -0.11 8.52
N SER A 81 1.60 -1.16 7.76
CA SER A 81 1.84 -2.50 8.29
C SER A 81 3.16 -2.57 9.06
N GLU A 82 4.25 -2.08 8.45
CA GLU A 82 5.56 -1.98 9.12
C GLU A 82 5.49 -1.07 10.38
N LEU A 83 4.74 0.04 10.30
CA LEU A 83 4.57 0.96 11.44
C LEU A 83 3.78 0.32 12.59
N ALA A 84 2.76 -0.47 12.27
CA ALA A 84 1.98 -1.21 13.25
C ALA A 84 2.81 -2.28 13.95
N LEU A 85 3.67 -3.00 13.23
CA LEU A 85 4.60 -3.98 13.81
C LEU A 85 5.70 -3.32 14.65
N THR A 86 6.11 -2.09 14.29
CA THR A 86 7.00 -1.28 15.13
C THR A 86 6.33 -0.91 16.46
N LEU A 87 5.05 -0.55 16.41
CA LEU A 87 4.26 -0.18 17.59
C LEU A 87 3.91 -1.38 18.48
N ALA A 88 3.65 -2.55 17.89
CA ALA A 88 3.25 -3.76 18.59
C ALA A 88 4.10 -4.98 18.17
N PRO A 89 5.36 -5.06 18.63
CA PRO A 89 6.26 -6.16 18.25
C PRO A 89 5.74 -7.51 18.73
N GLY A 90 5.90 -8.54 17.90
CA GLY A 90 5.41 -9.90 18.17
C GLY A 90 3.94 -10.14 17.83
N PHE A 91 3.24 -9.13 17.31
CA PHE A 91 1.96 -9.30 16.63
C PHE A 91 2.19 -9.60 15.14
N VAL A 92 1.13 -10.06 14.48
CA VAL A 92 1.02 -10.15 13.02
C VAL A 92 -0.13 -9.27 12.54
N ILE A 93 -0.04 -8.81 11.29
CA ILE A 93 -1.12 -8.05 10.65
C ILE A 93 -2.25 -9.01 10.32
N ALA A 94 -3.44 -8.75 10.86
CA ALA A 94 -4.64 -9.51 10.54
C ALA A 94 -5.25 -9.03 9.23
N ASP A 95 -5.49 -7.73 9.15
CA ASP A 95 -5.94 -7.04 7.94
C ASP A 95 -5.64 -5.55 8.03
N ILE A 96 -5.63 -4.92 6.87
CA ILE A 96 -5.72 -3.48 6.72
C ILE A 96 -7.16 -3.16 6.38
N ALA A 97 -7.77 -2.23 7.11
CA ALA A 97 -9.16 -1.81 6.94
C ALA A 97 -9.28 -0.30 6.77
N ASN A 98 -10.34 0.11 6.08
CA ASN A 98 -10.75 1.51 5.95
C ASN A 98 -9.62 2.45 5.46
N GLU A 99 -8.71 1.96 4.62
CA GLU A 99 -7.62 2.78 4.08
C GLU A 99 -8.16 3.83 3.11
N GLN A 100 -7.81 5.10 3.31
CA GLN A 100 -8.20 6.22 2.47
C GLN A 100 -6.99 6.85 1.79
N PHE A 101 -7.06 7.01 0.47
CA PHE A 101 -6.06 7.73 -0.33
C PHE A 101 -6.50 9.18 -0.52
N GLU A 102 -6.39 10.00 0.53
CA GLU A 102 -6.91 11.37 0.56
C GLU A 102 -6.23 12.30 -0.46
N ALA A 103 -4.92 12.14 -0.65
CA ALA A 103 -4.18 12.91 -1.64
C ALA A 103 -2.87 12.24 -2.07
N PRO A 104 -2.47 12.36 -3.35
CA PRO A 104 -1.21 11.80 -3.81
C PRO A 104 -0.02 12.42 -3.08
N PHE A 105 0.89 11.58 -2.59
CA PHE A 105 2.19 12.00 -2.08
C PHE A 105 3.17 12.06 -3.25
N LYS A 106 3.69 13.25 -3.55
CA LYS A 106 4.46 13.52 -4.77
C LYS A 106 5.92 13.83 -4.46
N PHE A 107 6.82 13.25 -5.25
CA PHE A 107 8.25 13.56 -5.19
C PHE A 107 8.60 14.56 -6.31
N TYR A 108 8.42 15.84 -6.02
CA TYR A 108 8.66 16.89 -6.99
C TYR A 108 10.13 16.95 -7.43
N ARG A 109 10.36 17.13 -8.74
CA ARG A 109 11.70 17.28 -9.33
C ARG A 109 12.66 16.10 -9.08
N MET A 110 12.14 14.90 -8.84
CA MET A 110 12.95 13.74 -8.44
C MET A 110 13.77 13.99 -7.16
N GLU A 111 13.32 14.88 -6.27
CA GLU A 111 14.00 15.14 -5.00
C GLU A 111 13.47 14.20 -3.90
N PRO A 112 14.33 13.76 -2.97
CA PRO A 112 13.90 13.01 -1.80
C PRO A 112 12.83 13.75 -1.01
N GLN A 113 11.89 13.02 -0.40
CA GLN A 113 10.86 13.58 0.46
C GLN A 113 10.71 12.74 1.73
N THR A 114 10.39 13.41 2.83
CA THR A 114 10.16 12.78 4.13
C THR A 114 8.66 12.52 4.33
N LEU A 115 8.32 11.26 4.55
CA LEU A 115 7.06 10.79 5.07
C LEU A 115 7.05 11.04 6.58
N TYR A 116 6.02 11.73 7.07
CA TYR A 116 5.77 11.90 8.50
C TYR A 116 4.66 10.94 8.89
N LEU A 117 5.06 9.88 9.59
CA LEU A 117 4.23 8.75 9.94
C LEU A 117 3.75 8.89 11.37
N ASN A 118 2.49 8.54 11.58
CA ASN A 118 1.88 8.59 12.89
C ASN A 118 0.95 7.39 13.10
N MET A 119 1.02 6.75 14.26
CA MET A 119 0.10 5.66 14.60
C MET A 119 -0.12 5.50 16.10
N PHE A 120 -1.37 5.24 16.50
CA PHE A 120 -1.70 4.82 17.87
C PHE A 120 -2.55 3.55 17.85
N ALA A 121 -2.38 2.69 18.85
CA ALA A 121 -3.12 1.43 18.97
C ALA A 121 -4.08 1.45 20.16
N ARG A 122 -5.18 0.70 20.02
CA ARG A 122 -6.12 0.41 21.09
C ARG A 122 -6.25 -1.09 21.26
N PRO A 123 -6.21 -1.60 22.51
CA PRO A 123 -6.49 -3.00 22.76
C PRO A 123 -7.97 -3.29 22.53
N MET A 124 -8.23 -4.47 22.00
CA MET A 124 -9.55 -5.04 21.76
C MET A 124 -9.74 -6.30 22.62
N GLU A 125 -10.78 -7.09 22.35
CA GLU A 125 -10.99 -8.40 22.96
C GLU A 125 -9.94 -9.42 22.45
N ASP A 126 -9.79 -10.55 23.14
CA ASP A 126 -8.94 -11.67 22.73
C ASP A 126 -7.48 -11.32 22.39
N CYS A 127 -6.90 -10.37 23.14
CA CYS A 127 -5.51 -9.91 22.94
C CYS A 127 -5.22 -9.34 21.53
N THR A 128 -6.23 -8.86 20.82
CA THR A 128 -6.08 -8.18 19.51
C THR A 128 -5.91 -6.66 19.68
N LEU A 129 -5.40 -6.00 18.64
CA LEU A 129 -5.24 -4.54 18.60
C LEU A 129 -5.89 -3.97 17.33
N VAL A 130 -6.41 -2.74 17.45
CA VAL A 130 -6.67 -1.88 16.28
C VAL A 130 -5.74 -0.67 16.36
N ALA A 131 -4.94 -0.45 15.32
CA ALA A 131 -4.06 0.70 15.19
C ALA A 131 -4.57 1.67 14.11
N TYR A 132 -4.51 2.96 14.40
CA TYR A 132 -4.99 4.02 13.51
C TYR A 132 -3.79 4.79 13.01
N GLY A 133 -3.57 4.80 11.69
CA GLY A 133 -2.36 5.35 11.07
C GLY A 133 -2.63 6.56 10.17
N GLN A 134 -1.64 7.44 10.04
CA GLN A 134 -1.61 8.50 9.04
C GLN A 134 -0.24 8.64 8.36
N ILE A 135 -0.23 8.90 7.05
CA ILE A 135 0.95 9.36 6.32
C ILE A 135 0.76 10.83 5.96
N LYS A 136 1.72 11.67 6.34
CA LYS A 136 1.69 13.12 6.12
C LYS A 136 2.94 13.63 5.40
N SER A 137 2.81 14.78 4.76
CA SER A 137 3.93 15.65 4.41
C SER A 137 3.92 16.90 5.27
N LYS A 138 5.11 17.49 5.49
CA LYS A 138 5.27 18.80 6.12
C LYS A 138 6.00 19.74 5.17
N ARG A 139 5.52 20.98 5.09
CA ARG A 139 6.17 22.05 4.34
C ARG A 139 6.43 23.24 5.24
N GLU A 140 7.70 23.59 5.39
CA GLU A 140 8.11 24.82 6.06
C GLU A 140 7.59 26.04 5.30
N LEU A 141 7.06 27.01 6.05
CA LEU A 141 6.57 28.26 5.49
C LEU A 141 7.68 29.30 5.45
N ALA A 142 7.73 30.10 4.39
CA ALA A 142 8.80 31.07 4.14
C ALA A 142 8.96 32.16 5.23
N LYS A 143 7.99 32.32 6.13
CA LYS A 143 8.09 33.24 7.26
C LYS A 143 8.58 32.47 8.50
N PRO A 144 9.75 32.84 9.07
CA PRO A 144 10.25 32.24 10.30
C PRO A 144 9.23 32.34 11.44
N GLY A 145 9.04 31.24 12.17
CA GLY A 145 8.17 31.18 13.35
C GLY A 145 6.70 30.82 13.09
N LEU A 146 6.30 30.55 11.84
CA LEU A 146 5.02 29.90 11.56
C LEU A 146 5.16 28.38 11.68
N ALA A 147 4.12 27.72 12.20
CA ALA A 147 4.07 26.27 12.22
C ALA A 147 4.12 25.71 10.77
N PRO A 148 4.77 24.56 10.55
CA PRO A 148 4.79 23.91 9.25
C PRO A 148 3.37 23.61 8.76
N GLN A 149 3.15 23.70 7.46
CA GLN A 149 1.90 23.24 6.86
C GLN A 149 1.96 21.72 6.72
N GLU A 150 1.05 21.02 7.39
CA GLU A 150 0.87 19.57 7.23
C GLU A 150 -0.20 19.26 6.19
N LYS A 151 -0.04 18.13 5.51
CA LYS A 151 -1.06 17.55 4.63
C LYS A 151 -1.13 16.05 4.87
N THR A 152 -2.32 15.56 5.20
CA THR A 152 -2.61 14.12 5.23
C THR A 152 -2.75 13.60 3.80
N HIS A 153 -2.13 12.45 3.56
CA HIS A 153 -2.15 11.77 2.27
C HIS A 153 -2.88 10.44 2.36
N PHE A 154 -2.65 9.69 3.46
CA PHE A 154 -3.24 8.39 3.70
C PHE A 154 -3.73 8.30 5.14
N THR A 155 -4.83 7.60 5.37
CA THR A 155 -5.30 7.20 6.70
C THR A 155 -5.75 5.74 6.67
N VAL A 156 -5.69 5.05 7.81
CA VAL A 156 -5.96 3.61 7.87
C VAL A 156 -6.40 3.14 9.25
N GLU A 157 -7.03 1.97 9.29
CA GLU A 157 -7.14 1.08 10.44
C GLU A 157 -6.34 -0.20 10.17
N VAL A 158 -5.48 -0.60 11.09
CA VAL A 158 -4.69 -1.83 11.00
C VAL A 158 -5.13 -2.75 12.13
N HIS A 159 -5.62 -3.93 11.80
CA HIS A 159 -5.96 -4.94 12.79
C HIS A 159 -4.76 -5.85 13.02
N LEU A 160 -4.43 -6.08 14.29
CA LEU A 160 -3.33 -6.96 14.69
C LEU A 160 -3.82 -8.07 15.59
N THR A 161 -3.23 -9.25 15.42
CA THR A 161 -3.47 -10.45 16.23
C THR A 161 -2.14 -11.09 16.63
N GLN A 162 -2.17 -11.99 17.61
CA GLN A 162 -1.03 -12.84 17.97
C GLN A 162 -1.14 -14.23 17.35
N GLU A 163 -2.33 -14.60 16.87
CA GLU A 163 -2.57 -15.89 16.22
C GLU A 163 -2.22 -15.81 14.73
N PRO A 164 -1.60 -16.85 14.14
CA PRO A 164 -1.42 -16.92 12.70
C PRO A 164 -2.76 -16.85 11.97
N LEU A 165 -2.76 -16.25 10.77
CA LEU A 165 -3.95 -16.26 9.93
C LEU A 165 -4.22 -17.65 9.37
N ASP A 166 -5.50 -17.97 9.24
CA ASP A 166 -5.92 -19.08 8.39
C ASP A 166 -5.43 -18.83 6.96
N MET A 167 -5.01 -19.90 6.28
CA MET A 167 -4.46 -19.84 4.93
C MET A 167 -5.54 -20.30 3.93
N PRO A 168 -6.31 -19.38 3.32
CA PRO A 168 -7.47 -19.76 2.54
C PRO A 168 -7.07 -20.36 1.19
N SER A 169 -8.00 -21.17 0.67
CA SER A 169 -8.05 -21.60 -0.71
C SER A 169 -9.43 -21.33 -1.31
N ALA A 170 -9.48 -21.13 -2.61
CA ALA A 170 -10.69 -20.90 -3.37
C ALA A 170 -10.68 -21.79 -4.61
N ALA A 171 -11.87 -22.24 -5.05
CA ALA A 171 -11.97 -22.93 -6.32
C ALA A 171 -11.61 -21.94 -7.45
N PHE A 172 -10.58 -22.27 -8.22
CA PHE A 172 -10.11 -21.46 -9.33
C PHE A 172 -9.80 -22.34 -10.53
N GLU A 173 -10.24 -21.91 -11.70
CA GLU A 173 -9.89 -22.52 -12.97
C GLU A 173 -9.17 -21.44 -13.80
N PRO A 174 -7.86 -21.60 -14.05
CA PRO A 174 -7.11 -20.67 -14.87
C PRO A 174 -7.77 -20.50 -16.24
N PRO A 175 -7.91 -19.26 -16.75
CA PRO A 175 -8.44 -19.07 -18.08
C PRO A 175 -7.50 -19.60 -19.15
N ALA A 176 -8.08 -19.99 -20.29
CA ALA A 176 -7.29 -20.29 -21.48
C ALA A 176 -6.46 -19.05 -21.88
N ALA A 177 -5.24 -19.26 -22.36
CA ALA A 177 -4.32 -18.17 -22.70
C ALA A 177 -4.92 -17.22 -23.75
N GLU A 178 -5.70 -17.74 -24.69
CA GLU A 178 -6.35 -16.95 -25.74
C GLU A 178 -7.49 -16.05 -25.22
N ALA A 179 -8.00 -16.31 -24.00
CA ALA A 179 -9.01 -15.46 -23.38
C ALA A 179 -8.39 -14.17 -22.78
N LEU A 180 -7.10 -14.19 -22.44
CA LEU A 180 -6.36 -13.04 -21.90
C LEU A 180 -5.94 -12.09 -23.04
N ALA A 181 -6.94 -11.40 -23.59
CA ALA A 181 -6.82 -10.68 -24.85
C ALA A 181 -6.12 -9.32 -24.78
N ILE A 182 -5.92 -8.75 -23.59
CA ILE A 182 -5.28 -7.43 -23.41
C ILE A 182 -3.85 -7.65 -22.91
N PRO A 183 -2.82 -7.58 -23.77
CA PRO A 183 -1.44 -7.87 -23.38
C PRO A 183 -0.79 -6.70 -22.62
N ALA A 184 0.29 -6.98 -21.88
CA ALA A 184 1.10 -6.00 -21.16
C ALA A 184 1.51 -4.79 -22.03
N GLU A 185 1.83 -5.02 -23.30
CA GLU A 185 2.21 -3.95 -24.22
C GLU A 185 1.10 -2.91 -24.44
N ASP A 186 -0.17 -3.31 -24.35
CA ASP A 186 -1.31 -2.38 -24.47
C ASP A 186 -1.65 -1.75 -23.13
N ILE A 187 -1.57 -2.53 -22.05
CA ILE A 187 -1.77 -2.03 -20.67
C ILE A 187 -0.79 -0.88 -20.38
N TYR A 188 0.50 -1.09 -20.63
CA TYR A 188 1.56 -0.16 -20.25
C TYR A 188 1.86 0.93 -21.30
N LYS A 189 1.11 0.97 -22.42
CA LYS A 189 0.98 2.20 -23.24
C LYS A 189 0.11 3.25 -22.56
N VAL A 190 -0.85 2.82 -21.75
CA VAL A 190 -1.83 3.68 -21.09
C VAL A 190 -1.45 3.94 -19.63
N TYR A 191 -0.94 2.92 -18.94
CA TYR A 191 -0.49 3.01 -17.56
C TYR A 191 0.83 3.76 -17.44
N PHE A 192 0.99 4.50 -16.34
CA PHE A 192 2.22 5.25 -16.03
C PHE A 192 3.25 4.41 -15.25
N HIS A 193 3.15 3.08 -15.34
CA HIS A 193 3.98 2.13 -14.59
C HIS A 193 5.21 1.69 -15.40
N GLY A 194 6.38 1.83 -14.81
CA GLY A 194 7.65 1.31 -15.30
C GLY A 194 7.91 -0.13 -14.83
N PRO A 195 9.01 -0.75 -15.29
CA PRO A 195 9.25 -2.20 -15.20
C PRO A 195 9.03 -2.85 -13.82
N ALA A 196 9.42 -2.19 -12.72
CA ALA A 196 9.23 -2.76 -11.38
C ALA A 196 7.76 -2.91 -10.95
N TYR A 197 6.85 -2.19 -11.61
CA TYR A 197 5.41 -2.17 -11.33
C TYR A 197 4.57 -2.60 -12.54
N GLN A 198 5.20 -3.20 -13.57
CA GLN A 198 4.49 -3.86 -14.66
C GLN A 198 4.04 -5.27 -14.24
N VAL A 199 3.14 -5.31 -13.25
CA VAL A 199 2.73 -6.55 -12.56
C VAL A 199 1.78 -7.46 -13.34
N LEU A 200 1.33 -7.08 -14.54
CA LEU A 200 0.39 -7.84 -15.36
C LEU A 200 0.98 -8.19 -16.72
N GLU A 201 0.96 -9.47 -17.10
CA GLU A 201 1.33 -9.91 -18.44
C GLU A 201 0.19 -9.79 -19.44
N SER A 202 -1.03 -10.05 -18.98
CA SER A 202 -2.23 -9.95 -19.79
C SER A 202 -3.49 -9.95 -18.93
N VAL A 203 -4.59 -9.43 -19.48
CA VAL A 203 -5.88 -9.35 -18.79
C VAL A 203 -7.00 -9.80 -19.72
N GLN A 204 -7.99 -10.48 -19.14
CA GLN A 204 -9.33 -10.58 -19.71
C GLN A 204 -10.30 -9.74 -18.89
N ALA A 205 -11.27 -9.12 -19.54
CA ALA A 205 -12.33 -8.35 -18.88
C ALA A 205 -13.69 -8.69 -19.51
N ASN A 206 -14.72 -8.72 -18.68
CA ASN A 206 -16.13 -8.77 -19.10
C ASN A 206 -16.94 -7.77 -18.26
N ALA A 207 -18.26 -7.70 -18.44
CA ALA A 207 -19.10 -6.71 -17.75
C ALA A 207 -19.09 -6.77 -16.20
N HIS A 208 -18.67 -7.88 -15.60
CA HIS A 208 -18.78 -8.13 -14.15
C HIS A 208 -17.46 -8.49 -13.48
N SER A 209 -16.40 -8.79 -14.24
CA SER A 209 -15.12 -9.19 -13.68
C SER A 209 -13.97 -8.93 -14.64
N ALA A 210 -12.76 -8.94 -14.10
CA ALA A 210 -11.52 -9.05 -14.85
C ALA A 210 -10.58 -10.07 -14.18
N ILE A 211 -9.75 -10.72 -14.98
CA ILE A 211 -8.72 -11.63 -14.50
C ILE A 211 -7.41 -11.22 -15.17
N GLY A 212 -6.44 -10.81 -14.37
CA GLY A 212 -5.09 -10.49 -14.81
C GLY A 212 -4.12 -11.61 -14.48
N LEU A 213 -3.32 -12.03 -15.46
CA LEU A 213 -2.18 -12.91 -15.24
C LEU A 213 -1.03 -12.07 -14.68
N VAL A 214 -0.58 -12.38 -13.47
CA VAL A 214 0.51 -11.66 -12.78
C VAL A 214 1.83 -12.01 -13.45
N ALA A 215 2.68 -11.01 -13.69
CA ALA A 215 4.01 -11.18 -14.27
C ALA A 215 4.95 -11.99 -13.37
N ASP A 216 5.74 -12.90 -13.94
CA ASP A 216 6.70 -13.73 -13.18
C ASP A 216 8.13 -13.16 -13.13
N ASP A 217 8.58 -12.47 -14.18
CA ASP A 217 9.93 -11.91 -14.30
C ASP A 217 9.88 -10.38 -14.21
N MET A 218 9.88 -9.87 -12.98
CA MET A 218 9.96 -8.44 -12.70
C MET A 218 11.29 -8.07 -12.05
N PRO A 219 11.88 -6.92 -12.41
CA PRO A 219 13.03 -6.41 -11.66
C PRO A 219 12.63 -6.13 -10.19
N PRO A 220 13.61 -6.03 -9.28
CA PRO A 220 13.33 -5.66 -7.90
C PRO A 220 12.55 -4.35 -7.79
N SER A 221 11.52 -4.32 -6.94
CA SER A 221 10.74 -3.12 -6.70
C SER A 221 11.35 -2.19 -5.65
N MET A 222 12.34 -2.67 -4.89
CA MET A 222 12.92 -1.98 -3.75
C MET A 222 14.44 -2.00 -3.85
N GLU A 223 15.09 -1.04 -3.21
CA GLU A 223 16.53 -1.05 -2.97
C GLU A 223 16.78 -0.85 -1.46
N PRO A 224 17.37 -1.83 -0.74
CA PRO A 224 17.91 -3.10 -1.23
C PRO A 224 16.88 -4.06 -1.85
N SER A 225 17.31 -4.81 -2.88
CA SER A 225 16.42 -5.71 -3.64
C SER A 225 15.82 -6.89 -2.87
N HIS A 226 16.38 -7.20 -1.70
CA HIS A 226 15.97 -8.32 -0.85
C HIS A 226 15.22 -7.86 0.40
N THR A 227 14.82 -6.59 0.46
CA THR A 227 13.97 -6.11 1.56
C THR A 227 12.65 -6.88 1.53
N ALA A 228 12.33 -7.52 2.65
CA ALA A 228 11.08 -8.23 2.82
C ALA A 228 9.92 -7.24 2.93
N SER A 229 8.76 -7.62 2.42
CA SER A 229 7.50 -6.90 2.64
C SER A 229 6.56 -7.68 3.55
N VAL A 230 5.70 -6.95 4.25
CA VAL A 230 4.64 -7.48 5.11
C VAL A 230 3.41 -7.81 4.27
N MET A 231 2.97 -6.90 3.38
CA MET A 231 1.67 -6.98 2.72
C MET A 231 1.70 -7.45 1.26
N ALA A 232 2.84 -7.90 0.75
CA ALA A 232 3.03 -8.28 -0.65
C ALA A 232 2.53 -7.19 -1.63
N PRO A 233 3.13 -5.96 -1.62
CA PRO A 233 2.59 -4.80 -2.33
C PRO A 233 2.29 -5.03 -3.82
N ARG A 234 3.14 -5.80 -4.52
CA ARG A 234 2.95 -6.13 -5.95
C ARG A 234 1.72 -7.01 -6.23
N LEU A 235 1.30 -7.84 -5.27
CA LEU A 235 0.09 -8.65 -5.40
C LEU A 235 -1.17 -7.82 -5.18
N ILE A 236 -1.15 -6.88 -4.23
CA ILE A 236 -2.22 -5.90 -4.06
C ILE A 236 -2.31 -5.00 -5.31
N GLU A 237 -1.16 -4.60 -5.85
CA GLU A 237 -1.07 -3.79 -7.07
C GLU A 237 -1.66 -4.53 -8.28
N ALA A 238 -1.45 -5.85 -8.39
CA ALA A 238 -2.06 -6.64 -9.45
C ALA A 238 -3.60 -6.58 -9.42
N CYS A 239 -4.21 -6.57 -8.23
CA CYS A 239 -5.65 -6.33 -8.09
C CYS A 239 -6.03 -4.89 -8.52
N PHE A 240 -5.26 -3.88 -8.13
CA PHE A 240 -5.52 -2.48 -8.50
C PHE A 240 -5.45 -2.28 -10.01
N GLN A 241 -4.39 -2.80 -10.64
CA GLN A 241 -4.16 -2.70 -12.07
C GLN A 241 -5.20 -3.49 -12.86
N THR A 242 -5.62 -4.68 -12.39
CA THR A 242 -6.66 -5.47 -13.04
C THR A 242 -8.02 -4.75 -12.98
N ALA A 243 -8.36 -4.14 -11.84
CA ALA A 243 -9.56 -3.31 -11.70
C ALA A 243 -9.51 -2.07 -12.62
N GLY A 244 -8.35 -1.43 -12.75
CA GLY A 244 -8.17 -0.31 -13.68
C GLY A 244 -8.30 -0.72 -15.15
N VAL A 245 -7.81 -1.90 -15.54
CA VAL A 245 -7.94 -2.41 -16.91
C VAL A 245 -9.40 -2.65 -17.23
N TRP A 246 -10.17 -3.20 -16.28
CA TRP A 246 -11.61 -3.33 -16.41
C TRP A 246 -12.30 -1.98 -16.64
N ASP A 247 -11.96 -0.95 -15.85
CA ASP A 247 -12.61 0.37 -15.94
C ASP A 247 -12.30 1.06 -17.28
N ILE A 248 -11.11 0.83 -17.84
CA ILE A 248 -10.75 1.32 -19.18
C ILE A 248 -11.53 0.59 -20.25
N GLU A 249 -11.57 -0.74 -20.22
CA GLU A 249 -12.25 -1.54 -21.22
C GLU A 249 -13.77 -1.25 -21.23
N VAL A 250 -14.38 -1.13 -20.05
CA VAL A 250 -15.84 -0.99 -19.93
C VAL A 250 -16.29 0.46 -19.97
N ASN A 251 -15.57 1.39 -19.33
CA ASN A 251 -16.01 2.78 -19.19
C ASN A 251 -15.13 3.79 -19.96
N GLY A 252 -14.00 3.36 -20.53
CA GLY A 252 -13.11 4.21 -21.31
C GLY A 252 -12.45 5.31 -20.47
N ARG A 253 -12.19 5.06 -19.18
CA ARG A 253 -11.61 6.03 -18.24
C ARG A 253 -10.48 5.44 -17.43
N MET A 254 -9.52 6.28 -17.08
CA MET A 254 -8.52 5.98 -16.05
C MET A 254 -9.03 6.41 -14.69
N ALA A 255 -8.58 5.73 -13.65
CA ALA A 255 -8.89 6.07 -12.28
C ALA A 255 -7.68 5.84 -11.37
N LEU A 256 -7.62 6.57 -10.26
CA LEU A 256 -6.63 6.38 -9.22
C LEU A 256 -7.27 5.73 -7.99
N PRO A 257 -6.48 5.03 -7.15
CA PRO A 257 -6.94 4.55 -5.85
C PRO A 257 -7.60 5.68 -5.04
N LEU A 258 -8.78 5.40 -4.47
CA LEU A 258 -9.50 6.29 -3.56
C LEU A 258 -9.60 5.72 -2.15
N ALA A 259 -9.93 4.43 -2.03
CA ALA A 259 -9.99 3.74 -0.74
C ALA A 259 -9.86 2.21 -0.90
N ILE A 260 -9.47 1.55 0.18
CA ILE A 260 -9.62 0.10 0.39
C ILE A 260 -10.61 -0.13 1.53
N GLY A 261 -11.58 -1.02 1.33
CA GLY A 261 -12.45 -1.48 2.42
C GLY A 261 -11.68 -2.38 3.38
N SER A 262 -11.12 -3.48 2.88
CA SER A 262 -10.09 -4.24 3.59
C SER A 262 -9.12 -4.96 2.66
N VAL A 263 -7.93 -5.29 3.15
CA VAL A 263 -6.98 -6.19 2.50
C VAL A 263 -6.30 -7.13 3.49
N ASN A 264 -6.24 -8.40 3.15
CA ASN A 264 -5.52 -9.45 3.85
C ASN A 264 -4.42 -10.00 2.93
N THR A 265 -3.23 -10.22 3.48
CA THR A 265 -2.13 -10.91 2.78
C THR A 265 -1.79 -12.18 3.55
N TYR A 266 -1.79 -13.30 2.84
CA TYR A 266 -1.55 -14.63 3.40
C TYR A 266 -0.19 -15.19 2.97
N ARG A 267 0.28 -14.80 1.79
CA ARG A 267 1.51 -15.33 1.15
C ARG A 267 2.20 -14.23 0.35
N GLN A 268 3.52 -14.30 0.27
CA GLN A 268 4.34 -13.47 -0.61
C GLN A 268 4.39 -14.05 -2.03
N MET A 269 4.78 -13.22 -3.00
CA MET A 269 4.88 -13.63 -4.41
C MET A 269 5.91 -14.75 -4.61
N GLU A 270 7.00 -14.70 -3.86
CA GLU A 270 8.13 -15.64 -3.93
C GLU A 270 7.77 -17.05 -3.43
N GLU A 271 6.64 -17.20 -2.74
CA GLU A 271 6.12 -18.50 -2.28
C GLU A 271 5.34 -19.25 -3.39
N ALA A 272 5.11 -18.63 -4.54
CA ALA A 272 4.34 -19.23 -5.61
C ALA A 272 5.08 -20.34 -6.36
N GLU A 273 4.46 -21.52 -6.41
CA GLU A 273 4.95 -22.68 -7.18
C GLU A 273 4.34 -22.76 -8.59
N SER A 274 3.35 -21.91 -8.89
CA SER A 274 2.66 -21.82 -10.19
C SER A 274 2.29 -20.38 -10.50
N ARG A 275 1.69 -20.13 -11.66
CA ARG A 275 1.32 -18.79 -12.09
C ARG A 275 0.25 -18.20 -11.17
N LEU A 276 0.38 -16.90 -10.89
CA LEU A 276 -0.57 -16.14 -10.08
C LEU A 276 -1.55 -15.36 -10.96
N TYR A 277 -2.79 -15.26 -10.49
CA TYR A 277 -3.88 -14.58 -11.17
C TYR A 277 -4.57 -13.61 -10.21
N ALA A 278 -4.66 -12.35 -10.60
CA ALA A 278 -5.49 -11.35 -9.93
C ALA A 278 -6.92 -11.43 -10.47
N VAL A 279 -7.85 -11.94 -9.68
CA VAL A 279 -9.27 -12.08 -10.02
C VAL A 279 -10.02 -10.94 -9.35
N VAL A 280 -10.61 -10.06 -10.16
CA VAL A 280 -11.36 -8.89 -9.69
C VAL A 280 -12.84 -9.01 -10.07
N GLN A 281 -13.71 -8.87 -9.08
CA GLN A 281 -15.15 -8.75 -9.23
C GLN A 281 -15.58 -7.30 -9.09
N VAL A 282 -16.46 -6.89 -9.98
CA VAL A 282 -17.06 -5.56 -9.99
C VAL A 282 -18.26 -5.56 -9.07
N ILE A 283 -18.35 -4.58 -8.17
CA ILE A 283 -19.48 -4.38 -7.28
C ILE A 283 -19.98 -2.94 -7.37
N GLU A 284 -21.17 -2.68 -6.84
CA GLU A 284 -21.79 -1.35 -6.85
C GLU A 284 -21.77 -0.67 -8.24
N ASP A 285 -22.14 -1.42 -9.28
CA ASP A 285 -22.20 -0.94 -10.67
C ASP A 285 -20.88 -0.30 -11.19
N GLY A 286 -19.73 -0.81 -10.73
CA GLY A 286 -18.41 -0.30 -11.14
C GLY A 286 -17.83 0.78 -10.24
N ALA A 287 -18.49 1.09 -9.12
CA ALA A 287 -17.98 2.04 -8.12
C ALA A 287 -16.99 1.41 -7.13
N ALA A 288 -16.98 0.07 -7.01
CA ALA A 288 -16.06 -0.64 -6.14
C ALA A 288 -15.71 -2.03 -6.68
N PHE A 289 -14.66 -2.64 -6.13
CA PHE A 289 -14.12 -3.91 -6.56
C PHE A 289 -13.77 -4.80 -5.37
N ASN A 290 -14.03 -6.09 -5.50
CA ASN A 290 -13.42 -7.12 -4.67
C ASN A 290 -12.37 -7.85 -5.51
N GLY A 291 -11.23 -8.18 -4.93
CA GLY A 291 -10.11 -8.81 -5.62
C GLY A 291 -9.55 -9.97 -4.81
N GLN A 292 -8.99 -10.96 -5.50
CA GLN A 292 -8.15 -11.99 -4.91
C GLN A 292 -6.97 -12.24 -5.82
N VAL A 293 -5.81 -12.53 -5.23
CA VAL A 293 -4.71 -13.16 -5.98
C VAL A 293 -4.67 -14.63 -5.63
N VAL A 294 -4.72 -15.48 -6.64
CA VAL A 294 -4.76 -16.94 -6.50
C VAL A 294 -3.77 -17.63 -7.42
N ASP A 295 -3.23 -18.77 -7.00
CA ASP A 295 -2.45 -19.65 -7.88
C ASP A 295 -3.33 -20.69 -8.60
N GLU A 296 -2.73 -21.49 -9.48
CA GLU A 296 -3.45 -22.53 -10.25
C GLU A 296 -4.04 -23.65 -9.37
N SER A 297 -3.54 -23.81 -8.14
CA SER A 297 -4.08 -24.76 -7.15
C SER A 297 -5.20 -24.16 -6.30
N GLY A 298 -5.51 -22.87 -6.49
CA GLY A 298 -6.52 -22.14 -5.74
C GLY A 298 -6.03 -21.63 -4.39
N ASN A 299 -4.73 -21.65 -4.08
CA ASN A 299 -4.23 -21.01 -2.86
C ASN A 299 -4.37 -19.50 -3.00
N VAL A 300 -4.91 -18.85 -1.98
CA VAL A 300 -5.15 -17.39 -1.99
C VAL A 300 -3.96 -16.67 -1.35
N TYR A 301 -3.39 -15.71 -2.06
CA TYR A 301 -2.23 -14.91 -1.60
C TYR A 301 -2.69 -13.59 -0.99
N VAL A 302 -3.66 -12.95 -1.62
CA VAL A 302 -4.25 -11.69 -1.17
C VAL A 302 -5.77 -11.76 -1.32
N THR A 303 -6.50 -11.16 -0.39
CA THR A 303 -7.92 -10.82 -0.57
C THR A 303 -8.09 -9.32 -0.35
N LEU A 304 -8.76 -8.67 -1.29
CA LEU A 304 -9.04 -7.23 -1.31
C LEU A 304 -10.56 -7.06 -1.37
N ASN A 305 -11.13 -6.25 -0.48
CA ASN A 305 -12.58 -5.99 -0.46
C ASN A 305 -12.84 -4.49 -0.54
N GLY A 306 -13.84 -4.10 -1.33
CA GLY A 306 -14.31 -2.72 -1.41
C GLY A 306 -13.25 -1.72 -1.87
N TYR A 307 -12.35 -2.12 -2.78
CA TYR A 307 -11.43 -1.19 -3.44
C TYR A 307 -12.22 -0.19 -4.28
N ARG A 308 -11.97 1.10 -4.09
CA ARG A 308 -12.66 2.21 -4.75
C ARG A 308 -11.66 3.07 -5.48
N THR A 309 -12.09 3.63 -6.61
CA THR A 309 -11.27 4.51 -7.43
C THR A 309 -11.94 5.86 -7.68
N VAL A 310 -11.14 6.87 -7.98
CA VAL A 310 -11.60 8.19 -8.41
C VAL A 310 -11.17 8.43 -9.86
N ALA A 311 -12.13 8.77 -10.71
CA ALA A 311 -11.89 9.00 -12.13
C ALA A 311 -10.93 10.17 -12.37
N LEU A 312 -9.96 9.98 -13.26
CA LEU A 312 -9.20 11.08 -13.82
C LEU A 312 -9.98 11.74 -14.97
N PRO A 313 -9.82 13.06 -15.20
CA PRO A 313 -10.38 13.70 -16.38
C PRO A 313 -9.80 13.10 -17.67
N GLY A 314 -10.66 12.83 -18.66
CA GLY A 314 -10.24 12.34 -19.98
C GLY A 314 -10.98 11.07 -20.41
N LYS A 315 -10.61 10.55 -21.59
CA LYS A 315 -11.03 9.23 -22.09
C LYS A 315 -9.82 8.47 -22.60
N VAL A 316 -9.82 7.16 -22.41
CA VAL A 316 -8.72 6.27 -22.80
C VAL A 316 -9.30 4.94 -23.31
N SER A 317 -8.55 4.24 -24.15
CA SER A 317 -8.80 2.87 -24.58
C SER A 317 -7.46 2.18 -24.85
N PHE A 318 -7.46 0.85 -24.87
CA PHE A 318 -6.33 0.06 -25.38
C PHE A 318 -6.16 0.23 -26.91
#